data_AF-A0A6N8XEG5-F1
#
_entry.id   AF-A0A6N8XEG5-F1
#
_cell.length_a   1.000
_cell.length_b   1.000
_cell.length_c   1.000
_cell.angle_alpha   90.00
_cell.angle_beta   90.00
_cell.angle_gamma   90.00
#
_symmetry.space_group_name_H-M   'P 1'
#
loop_
_entity.id
_entity.type
_entity.pdbx_description
1 polymer ?
#
loop_
_entity_poly.entity_id
_entity_poly.type
_entity_poly.pdbx_seq_one_letter_code
_entity_poly.pdbx_strand_id
1 'polypeptide(L)'
;MSGAEVIGPKAGVDQRVSMLIDDARKKLVDTGTRNRLVHVNRSGRGRFLNIVNERADDVFRILYAERRKMRFHASEAPVDEEENGDSVHFDDVDLLGFDGVDEIDESRFTDRLLDTNLGTDALQKRLLQLARDARTAEEEQGINILFLALGFLAWFEDEKSEVPREAPLILVPVELVRNERTSTYDIRAREEDIVTNLPLQSRLREDFGLTLPEIDEDEWSPSGYFDAVRDALTAKPRWRVDDNGIQLGFFSFAKQLMQRDLEQAQWPEGRLAADAMVRGLMHAGFEPESSPFPDGKRLDNLLPPQDIVQVIDADAPQTKVIEEVRRGRNLVVQGPPGTGKSQTITNVIAAAAHDGKTVLFMAEKMAALDVVLGRLRSCGLGDLCLELHSRHANKREVLQEIGRTLQSRQEEVPPDIDATELRIKRDELNGIADLLHTTIEHRDYTPFEAIADVVGFIASDRRPPDLEREGLGELDVERRRRIERDIASLAELLAATGPRSQHPFAGFRELDLQPVALQRLDNALALAINALDDASSTSRAFARGRSHEERESSTDEWLPRAESVADLRQSARFLG
;
A
#
# COMPACT_ATOMS: atom_id res chain seq x y z
N MET A 1 -37.17 41.06 31.28
CA MET A 1 -36.19 41.09 30.17
C MET A 1 -34.88 40.52 30.70
N SER A 2 -34.56 39.30 30.31
CA SER A 2 -33.24 38.67 30.47
C SER A 2 -33.27 37.49 29.51
N GLY A 3 -32.81 37.73 28.29
CA GLY A 3 -32.72 36.70 27.26
C GLY A 3 -31.59 35.74 27.63
N ALA A 4 -31.96 34.54 28.08
CA ALA A 4 -31.05 33.42 28.05
C ALA A 4 -30.87 33.05 26.57
N GLU A 5 -29.68 33.33 26.02
CA GLU A 5 -29.27 32.77 24.73
C GLU A 5 -29.33 31.24 24.84
N VAL A 6 -30.28 30.66 24.11
CA VAL A 6 -30.35 29.22 23.91
C VAL A 6 -29.18 28.85 23.01
N ILE A 7 -28.07 28.43 23.63
CA ILE A 7 -26.94 27.82 22.93
C ILE A 7 -27.47 26.56 22.25
N GLY A 8 -27.69 26.64 20.94
CA GLY A 8 -28.21 25.51 20.16
C GLY A 8 -27.25 24.31 20.20
N PRO A 9 -27.76 23.07 19.96
CA PRO A 9 -26.96 21.85 20.05
C PRO A 9 -25.71 21.86 19.15
N LYS A 10 -25.72 22.63 18.05
CA LYS A 10 -24.55 22.79 17.15
C LYS A 10 -23.40 23.58 17.79
N ALA A 11 -23.68 24.64 18.56
CA ALA A 11 -22.65 25.46 19.19
C ALA A 11 -21.89 24.70 20.29
N GLY A 12 -22.57 23.80 21.00
CA GLY A 12 -21.93 22.93 22.00
C GLY A 12 -21.02 21.86 21.39
N VAL A 13 -21.36 21.34 20.21
CA VAL A 13 -20.52 20.38 19.47
C VAL A 13 -19.25 21.06 18.97
N ASP A 14 -19.36 22.27 18.43
CA ASP A 14 -18.21 23.02 17.89
C ASP A 14 -17.20 23.36 18.98
N GLN A 15 -17.69 23.77 20.15
CA GLN A 15 -16.83 24.03 21.29
C GLN A 15 -16.11 22.77 21.78
N ARG A 16 -16.76 21.61 21.73
CA ARG A 16 -16.14 20.34 22.11
C ARG A 16 -15.08 19.88 21.11
N VAL A 17 -15.34 20.05 19.81
CA VAL A 17 -14.38 19.75 18.74
C VAL A 17 -13.17 20.69 18.83
N SER A 18 -13.40 21.98 19.09
CA SER A 18 -12.35 22.96 19.35
C SER A 18 -11.43 22.53 20.50
N MET A 19 -11.98 22.09 21.64
CA MET A 19 -11.18 21.57 22.76
C MET A 19 -10.36 20.33 22.40
N LEU A 20 -10.91 19.43 21.57
CA LEU A 20 -10.21 18.22 21.12
C LEU A 20 -9.07 18.55 20.15
N ILE A 21 -9.26 19.53 19.27
CA ILE A 21 -8.22 20.06 18.37
C ILE A 21 -7.07 20.64 19.20
N ASP A 22 -7.39 21.43 20.23
CA ASP A 22 -6.36 22.02 21.10
C ASP A 22 -5.60 20.96 21.93
N ASP A 23 -6.27 19.90 22.37
CA ASP A 23 -5.62 18.77 23.04
C ASP A 23 -4.70 18.00 22.08
N ALA A 24 -5.13 17.75 20.84
CA ALA A 24 -4.30 17.15 19.81
C ALA A 24 -3.09 18.04 19.47
N ARG A 25 -3.29 19.36 19.37
CA ARG A 25 -2.23 20.35 19.15
C ARG A 25 -1.18 20.31 20.27
N LYS A 26 -1.61 20.23 21.54
CA LYS A 26 -0.69 20.12 22.69
C LYS A 26 0.12 18.82 22.68
N LYS A 27 -0.48 17.71 22.25
CA LYS A 27 0.21 16.41 22.15
C LYS A 27 1.30 16.37 21.07
N LEU A 28 1.23 17.24 20.06
CA LEU A 28 2.25 17.35 19.02
C LEU A 28 3.52 18.10 19.47
N VAL A 29 3.39 18.91 20.52
CA VAL A 29 4.50 19.67 21.11
C VAL A 29 5.36 18.72 21.95
N ASP A 30 6.41 18.18 21.32
CA ASP A 30 7.50 17.53 22.05
C ASP A 30 8.51 18.60 22.46
N THR A 31 8.23 19.29 23.56
CA THR A 31 9.19 20.18 24.23
C THR A 31 10.22 19.41 25.05
N GLY A 32 10.10 18.09 25.15
CA GLY A 32 11.04 17.26 25.90
C GLY A 32 12.41 17.14 25.24
N THR A 33 13.36 16.60 25.99
CA THR A 33 14.75 16.32 25.54
C THR A 33 14.85 15.24 24.46
N ARG A 34 13.72 14.62 24.10
CA ARG A 34 13.62 13.69 22.95
C ARG A 34 13.62 14.42 21.61
N ASN A 35 13.23 15.70 21.60
CA ASN A 35 13.25 16.52 20.42
C ASN A 35 14.67 17.05 20.18
N ARG A 36 15.27 16.66 19.04
CA ARG A 36 16.62 17.10 18.65
C ARG A 36 16.73 18.58 18.38
N LEU A 37 15.62 19.27 18.14
CA LEU A 37 15.58 20.73 18.05
C LEU A 37 15.70 21.38 19.44
N VAL A 38 15.38 20.66 20.52
CA VAL A 38 15.49 21.19 21.90
C VAL A 38 16.77 20.72 22.58
N HIS A 39 17.21 19.50 22.29
CA HIS A 39 18.47 18.96 22.76
C HIS A 39 19.10 18.00 21.75
N VAL A 40 20.30 18.36 21.28
CA VAL A 40 21.21 17.48 20.55
C VAL A 40 22.26 16.97 21.51
N ASN A 41 22.55 15.67 21.46
CA ASN A 41 23.71 15.11 22.12
C ASN A 41 24.89 15.14 21.15
N ARG A 42 25.73 16.18 21.19
CA ARG A 42 26.92 16.30 20.34
C ARG A 42 28.07 15.36 20.74
N SER A 43 28.01 14.80 21.95
CA SER A 43 29.05 13.93 22.51
C SER A 43 28.76 12.43 22.37
N GLY A 44 27.57 12.06 21.90
CA GLY A 44 27.09 10.68 21.88
C GLY A 44 27.31 9.93 20.55
N ARG A 45 27.12 8.60 20.57
CA ARG A 45 27.04 7.78 19.34
C ARG A 45 25.67 7.95 18.66
N GLY A 46 25.43 9.10 18.04
CA GLY A 46 24.16 9.42 17.38
C GLY A 46 24.23 9.42 15.85
N ARG A 47 23.07 9.45 15.18
CA ARG A 47 22.96 9.63 13.72
C ARG A 47 23.18 11.11 13.35
N PHE A 48 24.42 11.54 13.42
CA PHE A 48 24.91 12.87 13.06
C PHE A 48 26.41 12.78 12.71
N LEU A 49 26.99 13.88 12.25
CA LEU A 49 28.42 14.07 12.00
C LEU A 49 28.81 15.48 12.45
N ASN A 50 29.76 15.59 13.37
CA ASN A 50 30.29 16.89 13.78
C ASN A 50 31.34 17.38 12.78
N ILE A 51 31.30 18.67 12.48
CA ILE A 51 32.32 19.36 11.67
C ILE A 51 33.11 20.24 12.63
N VAL A 52 34.43 20.14 12.55
CA VAL A 52 35.37 20.79 13.47
C VAL A 52 36.31 21.70 12.69
N ASN A 53 36.95 22.66 13.38
CA ASN A 53 37.92 23.58 12.79
C ASN A 53 37.39 24.43 11.62
N GLU A 54 36.07 24.66 11.57
CA GLU A 54 35.42 25.47 10.55
C GLU A 54 34.71 26.68 11.16
N ARG A 55 34.58 27.76 10.40
CA ARG A 55 33.81 28.94 10.78
C ARG A 55 32.42 28.90 10.15
N ALA A 56 31.39 29.14 10.96
CA ALA A 56 30.01 29.09 10.49
C ALA A 56 29.74 30.06 9.32
N ASP A 57 30.32 31.26 9.36
CA ASP A 57 30.19 32.28 8.31
C ASP A 57 30.78 31.81 6.97
N ASP A 58 31.97 31.19 7.00
CA ASP A 58 32.66 30.74 5.80
C ASP A 58 31.95 29.54 5.16
N VAL A 59 31.54 28.57 5.98
CA VAL A 59 30.75 27.42 5.53
C VAL A 59 29.40 27.88 4.96
N PHE A 60 28.73 28.83 5.63
CA PHE A 60 27.47 29.39 5.15
C PHE A 60 27.64 30.10 3.79
N ARG A 61 28.68 30.93 3.66
CA ARG A 61 29.00 31.64 2.42
C ARG A 61 29.26 30.66 1.26
N ILE A 62 30.11 29.66 1.46
CA ILE A 62 30.49 28.72 0.38
C ILE A 62 29.32 27.80 0.02
N LEU A 63 28.65 27.21 1.02
CA LEU A 63 27.65 26.19 0.81
C LEU A 63 26.29 26.77 0.39
N TYR A 64 25.84 27.84 1.06
CA TYR A 64 24.51 28.42 0.87
C TYR A 64 24.52 29.64 -0.06
N ALA A 65 25.38 30.64 0.18
CA ALA A 65 25.38 31.86 -0.65
C ALA A 65 25.97 31.63 -2.06
N GLU A 66 27.13 30.96 -2.16
CA GLU A 66 27.78 30.63 -3.44
C GLU A 66 27.21 29.36 -4.09
N ARG A 67 26.40 28.57 -3.36
CA ARG A 67 25.82 27.29 -3.80
C ARG A 67 26.87 26.27 -4.28
N ARG A 68 28.06 26.29 -3.67
CA ARG A 68 29.18 25.42 -4.04
C ARG A 68 29.19 24.15 -3.20
N LYS A 69 29.44 23.02 -3.86
CA LYS A 69 29.65 21.74 -3.17
C LYS A 69 30.93 21.77 -2.34
N MET A 70 30.87 21.18 -1.15
CA MET A 70 32.01 20.95 -0.25
C MET A 70 32.21 19.45 -0.02
N ARG A 71 33.44 19.05 0.31
CA ARG A 71 33.84 17.66 0.52
C ARG A 71 34.23 17.44 1.98
N PHE A 72 33.92 16.27 2.52
CA PHE A 72 34.36 15.93 3.87
C PHE A 72 35.82 15.48 3.87
N HIS A 73 36.58 15.98 4.82
CA HIS A 73 37.97 15.60 5.08
C HIS A 73 38.04 14.81 6.40
N ALA A 74 38.80 13.73 6.38
CA ALA A 74 38.97 12.83 7.52
C ALA A 74 40.17 13.27 8.36
N SER A 75 40.09 13.10 9.68
CA SER A 75 41.23 13.39 10.55
C SER A 75 42.38 12.40 10.31
N GLU A 76 43.60 12.91 10.21
CA GLU A 76 44.84 12.10 10.11
C GLU A 76 45.22 11.43 11.44
N ALA A 77 44.69 11.94 12.57
CA ALA A 77 44.79 11.34 13.90
C ALA A 77 43.37 10.98 14.39
N PRO A 78 42.81 9.85 13.96
CA PRO A 78 41.48 9.44 14.38
C PRO A 78 41.50 9.11 15.87
N VAL A 79 40.55 9.66 16.62
CA VAL A 79 40.30 9.23 17.99
C VAL A 79 39.66 7.83 17.91
N ASP A 80 40.29 6.82 18.53
CA ASP A 80 39.87 5.41 18.43
C ASP A 80 38.36 5.22 18.68
N GLU A 81 37.70 4.36 17.89
CA GLU A 81 36.25 4.10 17.98
C GLU A 81 35.79 3.59 19.37
N GLU A 82 36.72 3.06 20.17
CA GLU A 82 36.46 2.57 21.53
C GLU A 82 36.30 3.69 22.56
N GLU A 83 36.90 4.87 22.35
CA GLU A 83 36.75 6.07 23.18
C GLU A 83 36.13 7.22 22.36
N ASN A 84 34.79 7.32 22.33
CA ASN A 84 34.04 8.55 22.00
C ASN A 84 34.58 9.43 20.82
N GLY A 85 35.05 8.83 19.73
CA GLY A 85 35.83 9.55 18.71
C GLY A 85 35.14 10.63 17.86
N ASP A 86 33.84 10.88 18.06
CA ASP A 86 33.11 12.01 17.44
C ASP A 86 32.51 12.94 18.50
N SER A 87 32.93 12.80 19.76
CA SER A 87 32.40 13.62 20.85
C SER A 87 33.03 15.02 20.82
N VAL A 88 32.16 16.02 20.87
CA VAL A 88 32.55 17.40 21.19
C VAL A 88 31.85 17.70 22.51
N HIS A 89 32.61 17.95 23.58
CA HIS A 89 32.06 18.46 24.83
C HIS A 89 32.14 19.99 24.81
N PHE A 90 31.10 20.64 25.33
CA PHE A 90 31.07 22.10 25.47
C PHE A 90 32.23 22.62 26.34
N ASP A 91 32.66 21.84 27.34
CA ASP A 91 33.80 22.18 28.21
C ASP A 91 35.17 22.02 27.53
N ASP A 92 35.25 21.24 26.44
CA ASP A 92 36.49 21.10 25.64
C ASP A 92 36.74 22.34 24.77
N VAL A 93 35.73 23.19 24.57
CA VAL A 93 35.84 24.46 23.83
C VAL A 93 36.77 25.46 24.55
N ASP A 94 36.82 25.42 25.89
CA ASP A 94 37.73 26.24 26.70
C ASP A 94 39.13 25.57 26.88
N LEU A 95 39.25 24.25 26.67
CA LEU A 95 40.51 23.48 26.84
C LEU A 95 41.32 23.30 25.56
N LEU A 96 40.73 23.50 24.38
CA LEU A 96 41.48 23.78 23.14
C LEU A 96 42.02 25.22 23.13
N GLY A 97 42.54 25.65 24.28
CA GLY A 97 43.43 26.78 24.37
C GLY A 97 44.54 26.60 23.36
N PHE A 98 44.69 27.61 22.51
CA PHE A 98 45.71 27.79 21.48
C PHE A 98 47.14 27.84 22.05
N ASP A 99 47.54 26.86 22.84
CA ASP A 99 48.91 26.71 23.32
C ASP A 99 49.70 25.83 22.34
N GLY A 100 49.85 26.37 21.13
CA GLY A 100 50.82 25.88 20.14
C GLY A 100 50.27 25.69 18.74
N VAL A 101 50.11 26.77 17.97
CA VAL A 101 50.11 26.67 16.51
C VAL A 101 50.81 27.88 15.91
N ASP A 102 51.74 27.58 15.01
CA ASP A 102 52.23 28.45 13.94
C ASP A 102 51.07 29.19 13.23
N GLU A 103 51.38 30.27 12.49
CA GLU A 103 50.44 31.05 11.69
C GLU A 103 49.32 30.19 11.07
N ILE A 104 48.09 30.31 11.58
CA ILE A 104 46.92 29.66 11.00
C ILE A 104 46.70 30.29 9.62
N ASP A 105 46.94 29.53 8.56
CA ASP A 105 46.69 29.97 7.20
C ASP A 105 45.19 30.22 7.01
N GLU A 106 44.80 31.50 6.86
CA GLU A 106 43.40 31.92 6.64
C GLU A 106 42.79 31.25 5.39
N SER A 107 43.61 30.78 4.44
CA SER A 107 43.13 30.12 3.23
C SER A 107 42.42 28.78 3.51
N ARG A 108 42.69 28.13 4.66
CA ARG A 108 42.04 26.89 5.08
C ARG A 108 40.53 27.04 5.23
N PHE A 109 40.06 28.12 5.85
CA PHE A 109 38.62 28.35 6.06
C PHE A 109 37.87 28.70 4.77
N THR A 110 38.59 29.05 3.69
CA THR A 110 38.02 29.36 2.37
C THR A 110 38.09 28.20 1.38
N ASP A 111 38.63 27.06 1.83
CA ASP A 111 38.71 25.88 0.99
C ASP A 111 37.33 25.20 0.87
N ARG A 112 37.27 24.09 0.14
CA ARG A 112 36.01 23.35 -0.09
C ARG A 112 35.99 22.04 0.67
N LEU A 113 36.73 21.98 1.77
CA LEU A 113 36.83 20.85 2.66
C LEU A 113 36.03 21.16 3.94
N LEU A 114 35.57 20.11 4.59
CA LEU A 114 34.91 20.17 5.89
C LEU A 114 35.60 19.16 6.77
N ASP A 115 36.35 19.64 7.75
CA ASP A 115 37.10 18.78 8.65
C ASP A 115 36.19 18.05 9.63
N THR A 116 36.50 16.78 9.88
CA THR A 116 35.75 15.91 10.79
C THR A 116 36.70 15.16 11.72
N ASN A 117 36.24 14.79 12.91
CA ASN A 117 37.04 14.03 13.89
C ASN A 117 37.19 12.54 13.52
N LEU A 118 36.51 12.08 12.47
CA LEU A 118 36.48 10.68 12.09
C LEU A 118 37.61 10.31 11.13
N GLY A 119 38.16 9.11 11.30
CA GLY A 119 39.03 8.50 10.30
C GLY A 119 38.28 8.15 9.00
N THR A 120 39.03 7.87 7.94
CA THR A 120 38.48 7.68 6.57
C THR A 120 37.35 6.65 6.49
N ASP A 121 37.53 5.48 7.11
CA ASP A 121 36.57 4.37 7.01
C ASP A 121 35.31 4.64 7.83
N ALA A 122 35.46 5.18 9.03
CA ALA A 122 34.36 5.57 9.91
C ALA A 122 33.53 6.70 9.29
N LEU A 123 34.19 7.70 8.70
CA LEU A 123 33.55 8.81 7.99
C LEU A 123 32.73 8.31 6.80
N GLN A 124 33.31 7.45 5.94
CA GLN A 124 32.59 6.91 4.80
C GLN A 124 31.36 6.08 5.22
N LYS A 125 31.51 5.24 6.25
CA LYS A 125 30.38 4.45 6.80
C LYS A 125 29.29 5.36 7.36
N ARG A 126 29.67 6.43 8.07
CA ARG A 126 28.74 7.43 8.62
C ARG A 126 27.99 8.16 7.52
N LEU A 127 28.69 8.71 6.54
CA LEU A 127 28.09 9.43 5.41
C LEU A 127 27.18 8.52 4.59
N LEU A 128 27.57 7.26 4.37
CA LEU A 128 26.71 6.27 3.70
C LEU A 128 25.42 6.01 4.48
N GLN A 129 25.50 5.88 5.81
CA GLN A 129 24.31 5.68 6.65
C GLN A 129 23.41 6.93 6.63
N LEU A 130 23.97 8.13 6.78
CA LEU A 130 23.22 9.39 6.72
C LEU A 130 22.55 9.57 5.36
N ALA A 131 23.25 9.30 4.25
CA ALA A 131 22.69 9.40 2.91
C ALA A 131 21.56 8.40 2.66
N ARG A 132 21.69 7.16 3.18
CA ARG A 132 20.63 6.14 3.10
C ARG A 132 19.41 6.53 3.91
N ASP A 133 19.60 6.91 5.17
CA ASP A 133 18.50 7.28 6.06
C ASP A 133 17.77 8.54 5.54
N ALA A 134 18.51 9.55 5.03
CA ALA A 134 17.92 10.73 4.41
C ALA A 134 17.06 10.36 3.20
N ARG A 135 17.59 9.53 2.29
CA ARG A 135 16.86 9.06 1.11
C ARG A 135 15.61 8.26 1.50
N THR A 136 15.72 7.38 2.48
CA THR A 136 14.56 6.61 2.97
C THR A 136 13.49 7.52 3.55
N ALA A 137 13.86 8.55 4.32
CA ALA A 137 12.90 9.52 4.84
C ALA A 137 12.22 10.31 3.71
N GLU A 138 12.96 10.72 2.67
CA GLU A 138 12.40 11.39 1.50
C GLU A 138 11.46 10.48 0.69
N GLU A 139 11.84 9.23 0.44
CA GLU A 139 11.04 8.28 -0.34
C GLU A 139 9.76 7.83 0.38
N GLU A 140 9.85 7.60 1.69
CA GLU A 140 8.76 7.06 2.52
C GLU A 140 7.88 8.13 3.16
N GLN A 141 8.40 9.32 3.45
CA GLN A 141 7.66 10.39 4.14
C GLN A 141 7.55 11.69 3.32
N GLY A 142 8.27 11.80 2.20
CA GLY A 142 8.24 12.99 1.34
C GLY A 142 8.88 14.25 1.93
N ILE A 143 9.51 14.15 3.10
CA ILE A 143 10.06 15.30 3.84
C ILE A 143 11.59 15.30 3.84
N ASN A 144 12.18 16.49 3.70
CA ASN A 144 13.59 16.70 3.95
C ASN A 144 13.82 16.80 5.46
N ILE A 145 14.67 15.93 5.99
CA ILE A 145 15.05 15.91 7.41
C ILE A 145 16.54 16.12 7.63
N LEU A 146 17.35 16.26 6.57
CA LEU A 146 18.79 16.41 6.68
C LEU A 146 19.16 17.90 6.64
N PHE A 147 19.72 18.39 7.73
CA PHE A 147 20.14 19.78 7.87
C PHE A 147 21.57 19.86 8.39
N LEU A 148 22.26 20.90 7.96
CA LEU A 148 23.51 21.37 8.56
C LEU A 148 23.14 22.43 9.62
N ALA A 149 23.31 22.07 10.88
CA ALA A 149 23.16 22.98 12.00
C ALA A 149 24.40 23.88 12.11
N LEU A 150 24.18 25.18 12.17
CA LEU A 150 25.19 26.22 12.40
C LEU A 150 24.88 26.92 13.72
N GLY A 151 25.85 26.89 14.63
CA GLY A 151 25.77 27.48 15.94
C GLY A 151 24.89 26.69 16.91
N PHE A 152 25.32 26.58 18.16
CA PHE A 152 24.58 25.89 19.21
C PHE A 152 24.41 26.77 20.44
N LEU A 153 23.20 26.77 21.00
CA LEU A 153 22.94 27.33 22.31
C LEU A 153 23.09 26.23 23.37
N ALA A 154 24.03 26.41 24.29
CA ALA A 154 24.09 25.66 25.54
C ALA A 154 23.25 26.37 26.61
N TRP A 155 22.17 25.72 27.04
CA TRP A 155 21.20 26.23 28.00
C TRP A 155 20.87 25.19 29.08
N PHE A 156 20.23 25.64 30.17
CA PHE A 156 19.89 24.80 31.33
C PHE A 156 18.40 24.89 31.63
N GLU A 157 17.76 23.75 31.91
CA GLU A 157 16.31 23.67 32.19
C GLU A 157 15.90 24.36 33.50
N ASP A 158 16.79 24.33 34.51
CA ASP A 158 16.57 24.93 35.81
C ASP A 158 17.90 25.53 36.30
N GLU A 159 17.85 26.56 37.14
CA GLU A 159 19.01 27.14 37.80
C GLU A 159 19.77 26.11 38.64
N LYS A 160 19.09 25.06 39.12
CA LYS A 160 19.68 23.94 39.87
C LYS A 160 20.14 22.77 39.00
N SER A 161 19.81 22.77 37.70
CA SER A 161 20.24 21.69 36.82
C SER A 161 21.73 21.82 36.49
N GLU A 162 22.46 20.71 36.57
CA GLU A 162 23.86 20.63 36.15
C GLU A 162 24.02 20.02 34.75
N VAL A 163 22.94 19.55 34.13
CA VAL A 163 23.00 18.94 32.79
C VAL A 163 22.82 20.02 31.72
N PRO A 164 23.86 20.35 30.93
CA PRO A 164 23.73 21.29 29.83
C PRO A 164 22.89 20.68 28.70
N ARG A 165 22.07 21.50 28.06
CA ARG A 165 21.29 21.16 26.87
C ARG A 165 21.81 21.99 25.71
N GLU A 166 22.14 21.33 24.61
CA GLU A 166 22.60 22.00 23.39
C GLU A 166 21.49 21.99 22.35
N ALA A 167 21.15 23.15 21.79
CA ALA A 167 20.14 23.27 20.74
C ALA A 167 20.73 24.02 19.53
N PRO A 168 20.48 23.56 18.29
CA PRO A 168 20.97 24.25 17.10
C PRO A 168 20.26 25.60 16.94
N LEU A 169 20.95 26.60 16.39
CA LEU A 169 20.37 27.93 16.19
C LEU A 169 19.84 28.11 14.76
N ILE A 170 20.72 27.89 13.77
CA ILE A 170 20.40 27.99 12.34
C ILE A 170 20.49 26.59 11.73
N LEU A 171 19.51 26.23 10.89
CA LEU A 171 19.47 24.96 10.19
C LEU A 171 19.40 25.21 8.69
N VAL A 172 20.46 24.79 7.99
CA VAL A 172 20.58 24.91 6.54
C VAL A 172 20.15 23.58 5.90
N PRO A 173 19.14 23.56 5.02
CA PRO A 173 18.72 22.34 4.34
C PRO A 173 19.80 21.87 3.36
N VAL A 174 20.21 20.61 3.46
CA VAL A 174 21.33 20.06 2.68
C VAL A 174 21.00 18.68 2.13
N GLU A 175 21.78 18.26 1.14
CA GLU A 175 21.76 16.91 0.59
C GLU A 175 23.18 16.34 0.42
N LEU A 176 23.27 15.01 0.48
CA LEU A 176 24.51 14.28 0.24
C LEU A 176 24.52 13.72 -1.18
N VAL A 177 25.40 14.26 -2.02
CA VAL A 177 25.57 13.86 -3.41
C VAL A 177 26.71 12.88 -3.53
N ARG A 178 26.42 11.67 -4.02
CA ARG A 178 27.47 10.67 -4.25
C ARG A 178 28.36 11.07 -5.42
N ASN A 179 29.66 11.10 -5.20
CA ASN A 179 30.66 11.30 -6.23
C ASN A 179 31.03 9.96 -6.87
N GLU A 180 30.72 9.77 -8.15
CA GLU A 180 30.93 8.49 -8.84
C GLU A 180 32.41 8.11 -8.98
N ARG A 181 33.32 9.08 -9.01
CA ARG A 181 34.76 8.83 -9.22
C ARG A 181 35.48 8.37 -7.96
N THR A 182 35.14 8.98 -6.83
CA THR A 182 35.78 8.70 -5.54
C THR A 182 34.94 7.78 -4.66
N SER A 183 33.69 7.50 -5.05
CA SER A 183 32.69 6.81 -4.23
C SER A 183 32.41 7.48 -2.86
N THR A 184 32.85 8.72 -2.68
CA THR A 184 32.60 9.54 -1.48
C THR A 184 31.29 10.32 -1.62
N TYR A 185 30.84 10.94 -0.53
CA TYR A 185 29.71 11.85 -0.55
C TYR A 185 30.20 13.29 -0.40
N ASP A 186 29.64 14.18 -1.21
CA ASP A 186 29.86 15.63 -1.14
C ASP A 186 28.57 16.27 -0.61
N ILE A 187 28.67 17.37 0.13
CA ILE A 187 27.50 18.10 0.64
C ILE A 187 27.14 19.25 -0.28
N ARG A 188 25.84 19.49 -0.45
CA ARG A 188 25.28 20.62 -1.20
C ARG A 188 24.08 21.20 -0.44
N ALA A 189 23.96 22.52 -0.38
CA ALA A 189 22.74 23.17 0.10
C ALA A 189 21.59 22.98 -0.90
N ARG A 190 20.39 22.69 -0.38
CA ARG A 190 19.15 22.71 -1.16
C ARG A 190 18.70 24.15 -1.39
N GLU A 191 17.87 24.36 -2.40
CA GLU A 191 17.32 25.70 -2.73
C GLU A 191 16.26 26.19 -1.74
N GLU A 192 15.93 25.40 -0.73
CA GLU A 192 15.07 25.77 0.39
C GLU A 192 15.70 26.90 1.23
N ASP A 193 14.83 27.69 1.87
CA ASP A 193 15.23 28.75 2.79
C ASP A 193 15.82 28.15 4.08
N ILE A 194 16.70 28.93 4.72
CA ILE A 194 17.21 28.56 6.04
C ILE A 194 16.08 28.54 7.07
N VAL A 195 16.22 27.68 8.08
CA VAL A 195 15.22 27.55 9.14
C VAL A 195 15.85 27.90 10.48
N THR A 196 15.26 28.85 11.19
CA THR A 196 15.57 29.08 12.61
C THR A 196 14.88 28.04 13.47
N ASN A 197 15.50 27.68 14.59
CA ASN A 197 14.94 26.69 15.52
C ASN A 197 13.71 27.21 16.29
N LEU A 198 12.54 27.15 15.65
CA LEU A 198 11.29 27.62 16.23
C LEU A 198 10.85 26.85 17.51
N PRO A 199 11.06 25.52 17.67
CA PRO A 199 10.73 24.85 18.93
C PRO A 199 11.53 25.39 20.11
N LEU A 200 12.81 25.69 19.90
CA LEU A 200 13.64 26.37 20.89
C LEU A 200 13.07 27.77 21.20
N GLN A 201 12.73 28.56 20.18
CA GLN A 201 12.13 29.89 20.39
C GLN A 201 10.85 29.84 21.23
N SER A 202 9.94 28.91 20.92
CA SER A 202 8.70 28.73 21.69
C SER A 202 8.98 28.31 23.13
N ARG A 203 9.91 27.37 23.33
CA ARG A 203 10.31 26.93 24.68
C ARG A 203 10.92 28.08 25.50
N LEU A 204 11.80 28.87 24.90
CA LEU A 204 12.41 30.03 25.56
C LEU A 204 11.39 31.11 25.92
N ARG A 205 10.38 31.31 25.07
CA ARG A 205 9.29 32.26 25.31
C ARG A 205 8.36 31.80 26.43
N GLU A 206 7.95 30.53 26.42
CA GLU A 206 7.00 29.96 27.38
C GLU A 206 7.62 29.73 28.77
N ASP A 207 8.81 29.12 28.83
CA ASP A 207 9.42 28.71 30.11
C ASP A 207 10.23 29.87 30.75
N PHE A 208 10.86 30.73 29.93
CA PHE A 208 11.83 31.73 30.41
C PHE A 208 11.47 33.18 30.07
N GLY A 209 10.40 33.42 29.29
CA GLY A 209 10.01 34.75 28.85
C GLY A 209 11.01 35.43 27.89
N LEU A 210 11.92 34.67 27.30
CA LEU A 210 12.96 35.17 26.39
C LEU A 210 12.47 35.08 24.94
N THR A 211 12.67 36.13 24.16
CA THR A 211 12.35 36.16 22.73
C THR A 211 13.64 36.26 21.94
N LEU A 212 13.90 35.25 21.10
CA LEU A 212 15.03 35.27 20.18
C LEU A 212 14.74 36.21 19.00
N PRO A 213 15.77 36.85 18.41
CA PRO A 213 15.62 37.67 17.23
C PRO A 213 15.17 36.84 16.02
N GLU A 214 14.49 37.48 15.07
CA GLU A 214 14.18 36.91 13.76
C GLU A 214 15.31 37.24 12.78
N ILE A 215 15.53 36.36 11.79
CA ILE A 215 16.52 36.59 10.73
C ILE A 215 15.84 37.38 9.60
N ASP A 216 16.43 38.51 9.21
CA ASP A 216 16.06 39.24 8.01
C ASP A 216 16.87 38.70 6.82
N GLU A 217 16.21 38.31 5.73
CA GLU A 217 16.86 37.59 4.62
C GLU A 217 17.76 38.49 3.75
N ASP A 218 17.56 39.81 3.77
CA ASP A 218 18.18 40.72 2.79
C ASP A 218 19.66 41.05 3.11
N GLU A 219 20.09 41.03 4.38
CA GLU A 219 21.47 41.35 4.76
C GLU A 219 21.83 40.79 6.16
N TRP A 220 22.03 39.47 6.26
CA TRP A 220 22.41 38.82 7.53
C TRP A 220 23.65 37.91 7.41
N SER A 221 24.36 37.74 8.53
CA SER A 221 25.44 36.75 8.69
C SER A 221 25.17 35.86 9.92
N PRO A 222 25.62 34.59 9.91
CA PRO A 222 25.52 33.71 11.09
C PRO A 222 26.10 34.35 12.36
N SER A 223 27.29 34.94 12.27
CA SER A 223 27.93 35.69 13.37
C SER A 223 27.04 36.80 13.94
N GLY A 224 26.48 37.66 13.09
CA GLY A 224 25.61 38.76 13.54
C GLY A 224 24.35 38.26 14.23
N TYR A 225 23.80 37.13 13.79
CA TYR A 225 22.67 36.49 14.47
C TYR A 225 23.09 35.90 15.82
N PHE A 226 24.26 35.25 15.93
CA PHE A 226 24.76 34.72 17.20
C PHE A 226 24.99 35.81 18.23
N ASP A 227 25.51 36.97 17.81
CA ASP A 227 25.67 38.14 18.68
C ASP A 227 24.31 38.66 19.17
N ALA A 228 23.32 38.79 18.28
CA ALA A 228 21.97 39.21 18.66
C ALA A 228 21.30 38.21 19.62
N VAL A 229 21.55 36.91 19.45
CA VAL A 229 21.10 35.88 20.40
C VAL A 229 21.82 36.04 21.75
N ARG A 230 23.13 36.31 21.75
CA ARG A 230 23.91 36.51 22.98
C ARG A 230 23.41 37.74 23.77
N ASP A 231 23.03 38.80 23.09
CA ASP A 231 22.41 40.00 23.68
C ASP A 231 21.03 39.69 24.28
N ALA A 232 20.22 38.84 23.64
CA ALA A 232 18.95 38.39 24.21
C ALA A 232 19.13 37.53 25.48
N LEU A 233 20.30 36.92 25.66
CA LEU A 233 20.61 36.00 26.75
C LEU A 233 21.39 36.63 27.92
N THR A 234 21.65 37.94 27.91
CA THR A 234 22.45 38.61 28.96
C THR A 234 21.89 38.40 30.38
N ALA A 235 20.58 38.15 30.51
CA ALA A 235 19.92 37.84 31.78
C ALA A 235 20.27 36.46 32.37
N LYS A 236 20.93 35.56 31.61
CA LYS A 236 21.25 34.18 32.01
C LYS A 236 22.76 33.90 31.88
N PRO A 237 23.56 34.11 32.95
CA PRO A 237 25.03 34.06 32.88
C PRO A 237 25.62 32.66 32.63
N ARG A 238 24.85 31.59 32.86
CA ARG A 238 25.30 30.21 32.62
C ARG A 238 25.15 29.79 31.16
N TRP A 239 24.34 30.48 30.37
CA TRP A 239 24.03 30.08 29.01
C TRP A 239 25.10 30.62 28.08
N ARG A 240 25.51 29.82 27.10
CA ARG A 240 26.61 30.14 26.20
C ARG A 240 26.23 29.78 24.77
N VAL A 241 26.68 30.58 23.83
CA VAL A 241 26.54 30.30 22.38
C VAL A 241 27.88 29.79 21.88
N ASP A 242 27.87 28.63 21.23
CA ASP A 242 28.99 28.08 20.46
C ASP A 242 28.80 28.47 19.00
N ASP A 243 29.49 29.53 18.59
CA ASP A 243 29.37 30.15 17.27
C ASP A 243 29.89 29.24 16.14
N ASN A 244 30.86 28.38 16.45
CA ASN A 244 31.53 27.49 15.48
C ASN A 244 31.09 26.03 15.63
N GLY A 245 30.06 25.77 16.43
CA GLY A 245 29.45 24.45 16.51
C GLY A 245 28.71 24.13 15.21
N ILE A 246 29.30 23.25 14.39
CA ILE A 246 28.71 22.80 13.13
C ILE A 246 28.43 21.30 13.21
N GLN A 247 27.20 20.91 12.87
CA GLN A 247 26.81 19.50 12.85
C GLN A 247 25.87 19.18 11.69
N LEU A 248 26.18 18.12 10.95
CA LEU A 248 25.26 17.51 10.00
C LEU A 248 24.39 16.49 10.73
N GLY A 249 23.07 16.66 10.68
CA GLY A 249 22.17 15.78 11.43
C GLY A 249 20.73 15.74 10.91
N PHE A 250 19.94 14.88 11.54
CA PHE A 250 18.52 14.75 11.25
C PHE A 250 17.68 15.62 12.18
N PHE A 251 16.95 16.56 11.60
CA PHE A 251 16.06 17.50 12.27
C PHE A 251 14.71 17.50 11.56
N SER A 252 13.62 17.26 12.31
CA SER A 252 12.27 17.18 11.74
C SER A 252 11.38 18.25 12.32
N PHE A 253 10.81 19.07 11.43
CA PHE A 253 9.88 20.15 11.77
C PHE A 253 8.40 19.78 11.52
N ALA A 254 8.15 18.56 11.03
CA ALA A 254 6.81 18.14 10.57
C ALA A 254 5.73 18.32 11.65
N LYS A 255 6.01 17.92 12.89
CA LYS A 255 5.07 18.06 14.02
C LYS A 255 4.71 19.52 14.31
N GLN A 256 5.64 20.43 14.11
CA GLN A 256 5.43 21.85 14.40
C GLN A 256 4.61 22.52 13.31
N LEU A 257 4.85 22.19 12.03
CA LEU A 257 3.97 22.63 10.94
C LEU A 257 2.53 22.16 11.20
N MET A 258 2.35 20.89 11.58
CA MET A 258 1.04 20.37 11.98
C MET A 258 0.44 21.12 13.18
N GLN A 259 1.25 21.46 14.19
CA GLN A 259 0.79 22.23 15.36
C GLN A 259 0.29 23.62 14.95
N ARG A 260 1.00 24.27 14.02
CA ARG A 260 0.62 25.56 13.45
C ARG A 260 -0.67 25.44 12.64
N ASP A 261 -0.78 24.41 11.80
CA ASP A 261 -1.96 24.16 10.98
C ASP A 261 -3.20 23.80 11.82
N LEU A 262 -3.02 23.25 13.02
CA LEU A 262 -4.11 23.02 13.98
C LEU A 262 -4.45 24.24 14.84
N GLU A 263 -3.76 25.38 14.66
CA GLU A 263 -4.09 26.61 15.36
C GLU A 263 -5.37 27.22 14.80
N GLN A 264 -6.44 27.13 15.60
CA GLN A 264 -7.78 27.55 15.18
C GLN A 264 -7.87 29.04 14.78
N ALA A 265 -7.05 29.91 15.38
CA ALA A 265 -7.01 31.34 15.07
C ALA A 265 -6.48 31.64 13.65
N GLN A 266 -5.72 30.73 13.05
CA GLN A 266 -5.21 30.90 11.68
C GLN A 266 -6.26 30.56 10.61
N TRP A 267 -7.31 29.84 10.98
CA TRP A 267 -8.38 29.48 10.06
C TRP A 267 -9.45 30.59 9.99
N PRO A 268 -9.79 31.08 8.79
CA PRO A 268 -10.84 32.08 8.65
C PRO A 268 -12.16 31.54 9.22
N GLU A 269 -12.84 32.38 10.01
CA GLU A 269 -14.17 32.11 10.59
C GLU A 269 -14.27 30.83 11.44
N GLY A 270 -13.17 30.31 11.98
CA GLY A 270 -13.19 29.09 12.79
C GLY A 270 -13.62 27.84 12.00
N ARG A 271 -13.43 27.87 10.66
CA ARG A 271 -13.88 26.83 9.72
C ARG A 271 -13.44 25.42 10.09
N LEU A 272 -12.26 25.28 10.72
CA LEU A 272 -11.71 23.98 11.11
C LEU A 272 -12.63 23.19 12.05
N ALA A 273 -13.15 23.84 13.10
CA ALA A 273 -14.07 23.17 14.05
C ALA A 273 -15.49 23.00 13.47
N ALA A 274 -15.86 23.84 12.49
CA ALA A 274 -17.16 23.81 11.85
C ALA A 274 -17.26 22.78 10.69
N ASP A 275 -16.12 22.29 10.21
CA ASP A 275 -16.05 21.37 9.08
C ASP A 275 -16.67 20.00 9.42
N ALA A 276 -17.47 19.46 8.50
CA ALA A 276 -18.20 18.21 8.70
C ALA A 276 -17.26 17.00 8.83
N MET A 277 -16.16 16.97 8.07
CA MET A 277 -15.18 15.89 8.11
C MET A 277 -14.39 15.93 9.42
N VAL A 278 -13.96 17.12 9.86
CA VAL A 278 -13.25 17.27 11.15
C VAL A 278 -14.15 16.89 12.33
N ARG A 279 -15.41 17.35 12.35
CA ARG A 279 -16.38 16.96 13.39
C ARG A 279 -16.61 15.45 13.41
N GLY A 280 -16.73 14.83 12.23
CA GLY A 280 -16.91 13.38 12.10
C GLY A 280 -15.71 12.59 12.63
N LEU A 281 -14.48 13.05 12.31
CA LEU A 281 -13.25 12.40 12.76
C LEU A 281 -13.02 12.56 14.28
N MET A 282 -13.31 13.74 14.84
CA MET A 282 -12.96 14.08 16.23
C MET A 282 -14.03 13.71 17.26
N HIS A 283 -15.31 13.75 16.89
CA HIS A 283 -16.38 13.63 17.88
C HIS A 283 -17.56 12.75 17.46
N ALA A 284 -18.17 13.03 16.29
CA ALA A 284 -19.51 12.53 15.97
C ALA A 284 -19.51 11.19 15.20
N GLY A 285 -18.38 10.80 14.62
CA GLY A 285 -18.35 9.75 13.60
C GLY A 285 -18.96 10.22 12.27
N PHE A 286 -19.01 9.32 11.28
CA PHE A 286 -19.63 9.59 9.99
C PHE A 286 -21.02 8.97 9.93
N GLU A 287 -22.02 9.74 9.53
CA GLU A 287 -23.35 9.19 9.26
C GLU A 287 -23.31 8.36 7.97
N PRO A 288 -23.95 7.18 7.92
CA PRO A 288 -24.00 6.38 6.71
C PRO A 288 -24.87 7.05 5.66
N GLU A 289 -24.24 7.50 4.57
CA GLU A 289 -24.94 8.03 3.39
C GLU A 289 -25.44 6.89 2.49
N SER A 290 -26.68 6.99 2.01
CA SER A 290 -27.21 6.04 1.04
C SER A 290 -26.47 6.16 -0.31
N SER A 291 -26.07 5.02 -0.88
CA SER A 291 -25.44 4.99 -2.20
C SER A 291 -26.46 5.30 -3.30
N PRO A 292 -26.14 6.24 -4.22
CA PRO A 292 -26.95 6.44 -5.42
C PRO A 292 -26.90 5.22 -6.36
N PHE A 293 -25.93 4.32 -6.17
CA PHE A 293 -25.73 3.11 -6.97
C PHE A 293 -25.86 1.88 -6.06
N PRO A 294 -27.10 1.44 -5.76
CA PRO A 294 -27.34 0.28 -4.91
C PRO A 294 -26.72 -0.98 -5.50
N ASP A 295 -26.25 -1.86 -4.61
CA ASP A 295 -25.62 -3.11 -5.02
C ASP A 295 -26.60 -4.01 -5.79
N GLY A 296 -26.08 -4.70 -6.80
CA GLY A 296 -26.87 -5.59 -7.66
C GLY A 296 -27.67 -4.90 -8.76
N LYS A 297 -27.61 -3.56 -8.90
CA LYS A 297 -28.18 -2.86 -10.05
C LYS A 297 -27.15 -2.64 -11.15
N ARG A 298 -27.58 -2.79 -12.41
CA ARG A 298 -26.73 -2.51 -13.59
C ARG A 298 -26.45 -1.02 -13.68
N LEU A 299 -25.18 -0.67 -13.66
CA LEU A 299 -24.70 0.70 -13.65
C LEU A 299 -25.08 1.45 -14.94
N ASP A 300 -25.05 0.76 -16.08
CA ASP A 300 -25.41 1.26 -17.41
C ASP A 300 -26.86 1.77 -17.52
N ASN A 301 -27.76 1.26 -16.66
CA ASN A 301 -29.16 1.69 -16.62
C ASN A 301 -29.32 3.03 -15.87
N LEU A 302 -28.33 3.39 -15.05
CA LEU A 302 -28.34 4.59 -14.19
C LEU A 302 -27.43 5.70 -14.74
N LEU A 303 -26.48 5.36 -15.61
CA LEU A 303 -25.49 6.28 -16.16
C LEU A 303 -25.48 6.20 -17.69
N PRO A 304 -25.89 7.27 -18.40
CA PRO A 304 -25.76 7.33 -19.85
C PRO A 304 -24.29 7.57 -20.24
N PRO A 305 -23.83 7.10 -21.42
CA PRO A 305 -22.42 7.20 -21.81
C PRO A 305 -21.87 8.64 -21.87
N GLN A 306 -22.71 9.62 -22.21
CA GLN A 306 -22.37 11.04 -22.22
C GLN A 306 -21.95 11.59 -20.85
N ASP A 307 -22.44 10.99 -19.76
CA ASP A 307 -22.11 11.44 -18.41
C ASP A 307 -20.84 10.76 -17.89
N ILE A 308 -20.30 9.74 -18.58
CA ILE A 308 -19.16 8.95 -18.13
C ILE A 308 -17.86 9.67 -18.52
N VAL A 309 -17.23 10.31 -17.53
CA VAL A 309 -15.96 11.01 -17.71
C VAL A 309 -14.82 10.13 -17.22
N GLN A 310 -14.21 9.38 -18.14
CA GLN A 310 -13.10 8.46 -17.87
C GLN A 310 -12.02 8.64 -18.92
N VAL A 311 -10.77 8.81 -18.47
CA VAL A 311 -9.60 9.01 -19.35
C VAL A 311 -8.81 7.72 -19.56
N ILE A 312 -9.05 6.73 -18.72
CA ILE A 312 -8.54 5.36 -18.83
C ILE A 312 -9.67 4.39 -18.50
N ASP A 313 -9.55 3.15 -18.97
CA ASP A 313 -10.56 2.12 -18.75
C ASP A 313 -10.93 1.99 -17.26
N ALA A 314 -12.18 1.68 -16.96
CA ALA A 314 -12.62 1.37 -15.61
C ALA A 314 -13.65 0.26 -15.64
N ASP A 315 -13.56 -0.68 -14.69
CA ASP A 315 -14.62 -1.66 -14.48
C ASP A 315 -15.82 -1.04 -13.75
N ALA A 316 -16.89 -1.82 -13.55
CA ALA A 316 -18.11 -1.33 -12.91
C ALA A 316 -17.90 -0.85 -11.46
N PRO A 317 -17.19 -1.59 -10.56
CA PRO A 317 -16.83 -1.10 -9.23
C PRO A 317 -16.02 0.20 -9.24
N GLN A 318 -15.04 0.33 -10.12
CA GLN A 318 -14.23 1.54 -10.26
C GLN A 318 -15.08 2.72 -10.78
N THR A 319 -15.96 2.48 -11.76
CA THR A 319 -16.90 3.48 -12.28
C THR A 319 -17.85 3.97 -11.19
N LYS A 320 -18.37 3.06 -10.37
CA LYS A 320 -19.20 3.41 -9.20
C LYS A 320 -18.46 4.36 -8.26
N VAL A 321 -17.19 4.07 -7.93
CA VAL A 321 -16.36 4.95 -7.08
C VAL A 321 -16.21 6.34 -7.72
N ILE A 322 -15.87 6.41 -9.00
CA ILE A 322 -15.67 7.68 -9.72
C ILE A 322 -16.94 8.54 -9.62
N GLU A 323 -18.10 7.97 -9.94
CA GLU A 323 -19.37 8.70 -9.97
C GLU A 323 -19.88 9.11 -8.59
N GLU A 324 -19.62 8.31 -7.56
CA GLU A 324 -19.94 8.68 -6.19
C GLU A 324 -19.09 9.87 -5.70
N VAL A 325 -17.79 9.90 -6.03
CA VAL A 325 -16.93 11.04 -5.71
C VAL A 325 -17.34 12.29 -6.48
N ARG A 326 -17.69 12.16 -7.78
CA ARG A 326 -18.20 13.29 -8.59
C ARG A 326 -19.47 13.90 -7.99
N ARG A 327 -20.35 13.08 -7.41
CA ARG A 327 -21.55 13.52 -6.67
C ARG A 327 -21.27 14.12 -5.29
N GLY A 328 -19.99 14.22 -4.89
CA GLY A 328 -19.56 14.90 -3.66
C GLY A 328 -19.53 14.00 -2.43
N ARG A 329 -19.56 12.67 -2.60
CA ARG A 329 -19.54 11.74 -1.46
C ARG A 329 -18.12 11.49 -0.96
N ASN A 330 -18.02 11.26 0.35
CA ASN A 330 -16.80 10.82 1.01
C ASN A 330 -16.76 9.29 1.05
N LEU A 331 -15.69 8.68 0.51
CA LEU A 331 -15.62 7.22 0.36
C LEU A 331 -14.32 6.66 0.95
N VAL A 332 -14.43 5.47 1.51
CA VAL A 332 -13.27 4.61 1.82
C VAL A 332 -13.26 3.47 0.80
N VAL A 333 -12.25 3.45 -0.06
CA VAL A 333 -12.14 2.47 -1.15
C VAL A 333 -11.03 1.49 -0.81
N GLN A 334 -11.39 0.22 -0.65
CA GLN A 334 -10.44 -0.86 -0.39
C GLN A 334 -10.30 -1.74 -1.64
N GLY A 335 -9.05 -1.97 -2.06
CA GLY A 335 -8.74 -2.84 -3.19
C GLY A 335 -7.49 -3.67 -2.93
N PRO A 336 -7.52 -5.01 -3.12
CA PRO A 336 -6.32 -5.85 -3.11
C PRO A 336 -5.20 -5.34 -4.04
N PRO A 337 -3.93 -5.76 -3.85
CA PRO A 337 -2.86 -5.47 -4.80
C PRO A 337 -3.25 -5.88 -6.23
N GLY A 338 -2.94 -5.04 -7.22
CA GLY A 338 -3.25 -5.31 -8.63
C GLY A 338 -4.66 -4.93 -9.12
N THR A 339 -5.56 -4.45 -8.24
CA THR A 339 -6.96 -4.09 -8.62
C THR A 339 -7.14 -2.72 -9.27
N GLY A 340 -6.08 -2.12 -9.81
CA GLY A 340 -6.18 -0.86 -10.53
C GLY A 340 -6.48 0.39 -9.67
N LYS A 341 -6.17 0.40 -8.37
CA LYS A 341 -6.40 1.57 -7.47
C LYS A 341 -5.88 2.89 -8.04
N SER A 342 -4.64 2.94 -8.53
CA SER A 342 -4.06 4.15 -9.13
C SER A 342 -4.79 4.58 -10.39
N GLN A 343 -5.37 3.63 -11.13
CA GLN A 343 -6.20 3.88 -12.29
C GLN A 343 -7.55 4.49 -11.90
N THR A 344 -8.19 3.97 -10.85
CA THR A 344 -9.39 4.60 -10.26
C THR A 344 -9.10 6.03 -9.80
N ILE A 345 -7.99 6.28 -9.10
CA ILE A 345 -7.59 7.61 -8.64
C ILE A 345 -7.39 8.58 -9.82
N THR A 346 -6.73 8.11 -10.89
CA THR A 346 -6.50 8.92 -12.10
C THR A 346 -7.83 9.39 -12.70
N ASN A 347 -8.81 8.49 -12.85
CA ASN A 347 -10.13 8.83 -13.35
C ASN A 347 -10.91 9.75 -12.41
N VAL A 348 -10.81 9.54 -11.08
CA VAL A 348 -11.43 10.44 -10.09
C VAL A 348 -10.90 11.86 -10.24
N ILE A 349 -9.57 12.03 -10.35
CA ILE A 349 -8.94 13.34 -10.53
C ILE A 349 -9.39 13.98 -11.85
N ALA A 350 -9.32 13.22 -12.95
CA ALA A 350 -9.70 13.72 -14.28
C ALA A 350 -11.18 14.14 -14.33
N ALA A 351 -12.08 13.35 -13.77
CA ALA A 351 -13.50 13.66 -13.75
C ALA A 351 -13.84 14.86 -12.85
N ALA A 352 -13.18 14.98 -11.70
CA ALA A 352 -13.34 16.16 -10.84
C ALA A 352 -12.81 17.43 -11.53
N ALA A 353 -11.69 17.35 -12.25
CA ALA A 353 -11.14 18.46 -13.02
C ALA A 353 -12.07 18.86 -14.18
N HIS A 354 -12.65 17.88 -14.89
CA HIS A 354 -13.68 18.12 -15.90
C HIS A 354 -14.90 18.86 -15.33
N ASP A 355 -15.33 18.52 -14.12
CA ASP A 355 -16.42 19.20 -13.42
C ASP A 355 -16.01 20.59 -12.83
N GLY A 356 -14.81 21.09 -13.16
CA GLY A 356 -14.31 22.40 -12.74
C GLY A 356 -13.85 22.47 -11.26
N LYS A 357 -13.61 21.32 -10.61
CA LYS A 357 -13.20 21.26 -9.21
C LYS A 357 -11.67 21.31 -9.08
N THR A 358 -11.20 21.90 -7.98
CA THR A 358 -9.79 21.79 -7.57
C THR A 358 -9.58 20.50 -6.79
N VAL A 359 -8.49 19.78 -7.07
CA VAL A 359 -8.18 18.50 -6.44
C VAL A 359 -6.82 18.56 -5.76
N LEU A 360 -6.78 18.26 -4.45
CA LEU A 360 -5.55 18.00 -3.71
C LEU A 360 -5.38 16.49 -3.55
N PHE A 361 -4.41 15.91 -4.26
CA PHE A 361 -4.08 14.51 -4.11
C PHE A 361 -2.92 14.34 -3.12
N MET A 362 -3.15 13.56 -2.06
CA MET A 362 -2.17 13.27 -1.01
C MET A 362 -1.92 11.77 -0.92
N ALA A 363 -0.66 11.38 -0.76
CA ALA A 363 -0.25 10.01 -0.51
C ALA A 363 0.95 9.99 0.44
N GLU A 364 1.10 8.91 1.21
CA GLU A 364 2.24 8.73 2.12
C GLU A 364 3.56 8.58 1.35
N LYS A 365 3.54 7.77 0.28
CA LYS A 365 4.74 7.42 -0.50
C LYS A 365 4.84 8.19 -1.81
N MET A 366 6.04 8.67 -2.14
CA MET A 366 6.32 9.37 -3.40
C MET A 366 6.01 8.51 -4.63
N ALA A 367 6.32 7.22 -4.59
CA ALA A 367 6.01 6.30 -5.69
C ALA A 367 4.53 6.27 -6.08
N ALA A 368 3.61 6.49 -5.11
CA ALA A 368 2.18 6.54 -5.40
C ALA A 368 1.80 7.84 -6.15
N LEU A 369 2.42 8.96 -5.79
CA LEU A 369 2.27 10.24 -6.47
C LEU A 369 2.78 10.15 -7.92
N ASP A 370 4.00 9.63 -8.09
CA ASP A 370 4.66 9.49 -9.39
C ASP A 370 3.85 8.61 -10.36
N VAL A 371 3.27 7.51 -9.88
CA VAL A 371 2.46 6.60 -10.70
C VAL A 371 1.18 7.29 -11.19
N VAL A 372 0.49 8.03 -10.34
CA VAL A 372 -0.75 8.72 -10.71
C VAL A 372 -0.45 9.89 -11.65
N LEU A 373 0.55 10.70 -11.32
CA LEU A 373 1.01 11.79 -12.16
C LEU A 373 1.48 11.31 -13.53
N GLY A 374 2.25 10.23 -13.60
CA GLY A 374 2.69 9.62 -14.85
C GLY A 374 1.52 9.20 -15.73
N ARG A 375 0.44 8.68 -15.13
CA ARG A 375 -0.80 8.34 -15.84
C ARG A 375 -1.55 9.58 -16.33
N LEU A 376 -1.67 10.61 -15.50
CA LEU A 376 -2.29 11.88 -15.92
C LEU A 376 -1.52 12.50 -17.09
N ARG A 377 -0.19 12.52 -17.03
CA ARG A 377 0.68 12.95 -18.13
C ARG A 377 0.50 12.11 -19.39
N SER A 378 0.43 10.79 -19.28
CA SER A 378 0.20 9.91 -20.45
C SER A 378 -1.18 10.13 -21.10
N CYS A 379 -2.15 10.64 -20.34
CA CYS A 379 -3.47 11.02 -20.85
C CYS A 379 -3.53 12.47 -21.36
N GLY A 380 -2.41 13.21 -21.37
CA GLY A 380 -2.37 14.62 -21.78
C GLY A 380 -2.86 15.61 -20.71
N LEU A 381 -3.12 15.17 -19.47
CA LEU A 381 -3.59 16.01 -18.36
C LEU A 381 -2.44 16.57 -17.49
N GLY A 382 -1.20 16.50 -17.98
CA GLY A 382 -0.02 16.94 -17.24
C GLY A 382 -0.07 18.42 -16.85
N ASP A 383 -0.59 19.27 -17.74
CA ASP A 383 -0.64 20.73 -17.53
C ASP A 383 -1.69 21.18 -16.49
N LEU A 384 -2.59 20.27 -16.10
CA LEU A 384 -3.53 20.47 -14.98
C LEU A 384 -2.93 20.11 -13.62
N CYS A 385 -1.74 19.50 -13.61
CA CYS A 385 -1.10 18.99 -12.40
C CYS A 385 -0.02 19.95 -11.92
N LEU A 386 -0.05 20.32 -10.64
CA LEU A 386 1.05 21.03 -9.98
C LEU A 386 1.66 20.12 -8.92
N GLU A 387 2.93 19.76 -9.10
CA GLU A 387 3.68 18.95 -8.13
C GLU A 387 4.24 19.83 -7.01
N LEU A 388 3.93 19.49 -5.76
CA LEU A 388 4.37 20.24 -4.57
C LEU A 388 5.12 19.34 -3.58
N HIS A 389 6.12 18.59 -4.02
CA HIS A 389 6.95 17.72 -3.16
C HIS A 389 8.42 18.19 -3.08
N SER A 390 9.08 17.90 -1.97
CA SER A 390 10.37 18.48 -1.51
C SER A 390 11.56 18.37 -2.47
N ARG A 391 11.49 17.52 -3.49
CA ARG A 391 12.55 17.41 -4.52
C ARG A 391 12.34 18.36 -5.71
N HIS A 392 11.10 18.80 -5.96
CA HIS A 392 10.69 19.64 -7.11
C HIS A 392 9.88 20.90 -6.72
N ALA A 393 9.57 21.09 -5.44
CA ALA A 393 8.98 22.31 -4.89
C ALA A 393 10.04 23.42 -4.75
N ASN A 394 10.96 23.51 -5.71
CA ASN A 394 11.76 24.70 -5.91
C ASN A 394 10.78 25.82 -6.27
N LYS A 395 10.73 26.88 -5.46
CA LYS A 395 9.87 28.06 -5.70
C LYS A 395 9.99 28.54 -7.15
N ARG A 396 11.19 28.45 -7.74
CA ARG A 396 11.43 28.77 -9.14
C ARG A 396 10.78 27.79 -10.12
N GLU A 397 10.88 26.49 -9.88
CA GLU A 397 10.24 25.46 -10.73
C GLU A 397 8.70 25.58 -10.66
N VAL A 398 8.15 25.76 -9.45
CA VAL A 398 6.71 26.01 -9.25
C VAL A 398 6.26 27.26 -10.01
N LEU A 399 6.99 28.37 -9.90
CA LEU A 399 6.68 29.60 -10.64
C LEU A 399 6.82 29.43 -12.16
N GLN A 400 7.81 28.67 -12.62
CA GLN A 400 7.97 28.34 -14.03
C GLN A 400 6.81 27.50 -14.55
N GLU A 401 6.34 26.53 -13.76
CA GLU A 401 5.21 25.67 -14.11
C GLU A 401 3.89 26.46 -14.17
N ILE A 402 3.63 27.31 -13.17
CA ILE A 402 2.50 28.24 -13.20
C ILE A 402 2.59 29.15 -14.43
N GLY A 403 3.78 29.70 -14.72
CA GLY A 403 4.02 30.53 -15.90
C GLY A 403 3.76 29.79 -17.22
N ARG A 404 4.21 28.53 -17.32
CA ARG A 404 3.98 27.64 -18.46
C ARG A 404 2.49 27.40 -18.70
N THR A 405 1.75 27.06 -17.65
CA THR A 405 0.30 26.78 -17.73
C THR A 405 -0.49 28.03 -18.08
N LEU A 406 -0.14 29.20 -17.52
CA LEU A 406 -0.79 30.49 -17.84
C LEU A 406 -0.53 30.95 -19.29
N GLN A 407 0.58 30.53 -19.89
CA GLN A 407 0.92 30.83 -21.29
C GLN A 407 0.32 29.84 -22.28
N SER A 408 -0.23 28.71 -21.80
CA SER A 408 -0.88 27.74 -22.67
C SER A 408 -2.14 28.37 -23.29
N ARG A 409 -2.28 28.26 -24.62
CA ARG A 409 -3.50 28.73 -25.29
C ARG A 409 -4.64 27.78 -24.93
N GLN A 410 -5.77 28.34 -24.51
CA GLN A 410 -7.02 27.60 -24.49
C GLN A 410 -7.37 27.27 -25.95
N GLU A 411 -7.16 26.02 -26.36
CA GLU A 411 -7.74 25.52 -27.60
C GLU A 411 -9.27 25.55 -27.46
N GLU A 412 -9.96 25.82 -28.57
CA GLU A 412 -11.42 25.74 -28.58
C GLU A 412 -11.83 24.31 -28.23
N VAL A 413 -12.60 24.17 -27.14
CA VAL A 413 -13.17 22.89 -26.74
C VAL A 413 -14.01 22.39 -27.91
N PRO A 414 -13.71 21.19 -28.47
CA PRO A 414 -14.55 20.60 -29.50
C PRO A 414 -16.01 20.55 -29.04
N PRO A 415 -16.98 20.69 -29.95
CA PRO A 415 -18.37 20.56 -29.58
C PRO A 415 -18.64 19.20 -28.93
N ASP A 416 -19.66 19.17 -28.08
CA ASP A 416 -20.09 18.00 -27.33
C ASP A 416 -20.19 16.76 -28.23
N ILE A 417 -19.53 15.68 -27.84
CA ILE A 417 -19.46 14.45 -28.64
C ILE A 417 -20.83 13.78 -28.58
N ASP A 418 -21.46 13.52 -29.73
CA ASP A 418 -22.73 12.78 -29.77
C ASP A 418 -22.51 11.33 -29.30
N ALA A 419 -22.89 11.06 -28.05
CA ALA A 419 -22.78 9.75 -27.43
C ALA A 419 -23.90 8.77 -27.85
N THR A 420 -24.75 9.13 -28.81
CA THR A 420 -25.86 8.28 -29.25
C THR A 420 -25.39 6.94 -29.80
N GLU A 421 -24.34 6.92 -30.61
CA GLU A 421 -23.78 5.68 -31.17
C GLU A 421 -23.20 4.78 -30.06
N LEU A 422 -22.51 5.38 -29.08
CA LEU A 422 -21.98 4.66 -27.91
C LEU A 422 -23.10 4.01 -27.10
N ARG A 423 -24.21 4.72 -26.88
CA ARG A 423 -25.37 4.17 -26.18
C ARG A 423 -25.97 2.98 -26.93
N ILE A 424 -26.16 3.09 -28.25
CA ILE A 424 -26.69 2.00 -29.07
C ILE A 424 -25.79 0.76 -28.96
N LYS A 425 -24.47 0.92 -29.12
CA LYS A 425 -23.51 -0.19 -29.05
C LYS A 425 -23.47 -0.84 -27.67
N ARG A 426 -23.52 -0.03 -26.60
CA ARG A 426 -23.59 -0.54 -25.23
C ARG A 426 -24.86 -1.35 -24.99
N ASP A 427 -26.00 -0.85 -25.45
CA ASP A 427 -27.29 -1.51 -25.25
C ASP A 427 -27.36 -2.83 -26.07
N GLU A 428 -26.76 -2.88 -27.26
CA GLU A 428 -26.56 -4.14 -28.02
C GLU A 428 -25.74 -5.17 -27.22
N LEU A 429 -24.62 -4.75 -26.62
CA LEU A 429 -23.77 -5.62 -25.80
C LEU A 429 -24.48 -6.09 -24.52
N ASN A 430 -25.23 -5.19 -23.87
CA ASN A 430 -26.04 -5.55 -22.72
C ASN A 430 -27.12 -6.57 -23.08
N GLY A 431 -27.74 -6.45 -24.26
CA GLY A 431 -28.68 -7.45 -24.76
C GLY A 431 -28.09 -8.85 -24.87
N ILE A 432 -26.82 -8.98 -25.31
CA ILE A 432 -26.13 -10.28 -25.35
C ILE A 432 -25.92 -10.83 -23.93
N ALA A 433 -25.49 -9.99 -22.99
CA ALA A 433 -25.31 -10.39 -21.60
C ALA A 433 -26.64 -10.81 -20.95
N ASP A 434 -27.71 -10.06 -21.19
CA ASP A 434 -29.05 -10.37 -20.68
C ASP A 434 -29.57 -11.70 -21.25
N LEU A 435 -29.33 -11.99 -22.53
CA LEU A 435 -29.70 -13.28 -23.14
C LEU A 435 -29.01 -14.46 -22.45
N LEU A 436 -27.74 -14.32 -22.05
CA LEU A 436 -27.01 -15.38 -21.35
C LEU A 436 -27.53 -15.63 -19.93
N HIS A 437 -28.13 -14.61 -19.31
CA HIS A 437 -28.65 -14.67 -17.93
C HIS A 437 -30.17 -14.79 -17.84
N THR A 438 -30.88 -14.83 -18.97
CA THR A 438 -32.32 -15.06 -19.02
C THR A 438 -32.59 -16.56 -19.09
N THR A 439 -33.55 -17.04 -18.30
CA THR A 439 -34.00 -18.44 -18.34
C THR A 439 -34.60 -18.77 -19.70
N ILE A 440 -34.22 -19.91 -20.27
CA ILE A 440 -34.80 -20.39 -21.52
C ILE A 440 -36.25 -20.83 -21.25
N GLU A 441 -37.16 -20.53 -22.18
CA GLU A 441 -38.56 -20.95 -22.09
C GLU A 441 -38.66 -22.48 -21.85
N HIS A 442 -39.50 -22.88 -20.90
CA HIS A 442 -39.67 -24.28 -20.45
C HIS A 442 -38.46 -24.94 -19.77
N ARG A 443 -37.44 -24.17 -19.37
CA ARG A 443 -36.25 -24.65 -18.64
C ARG A 443 -36.03 -23.87 -17.35
N ASP A 444 -35.41 -24.49 -16.35
CA ASP A 444 -35.13 -23.90 -15.04
C ASP A 444 -33.69 -23.39 -14.89
N TYR A 445 -32.96 -23.25 -16.01
CA TYR A 445 -31.58 -22.79 -16.03
C TYR A 445 -31.34 -21.76 -17.14
N THR A 446 -30.31 -20.94 -16.93
CA THR A 446 -29.82 -19.95 -17.89
C THR A 446 -28.74 -20.55 -18.80
N PRO A 447 -28.52 -20.01 -20.01
CA PRO A 447 -27.37 -20.39 -20.83
C PRO A 447 -26.05 -20.28 -20.08
N PHE A 448 -25.89 -19.26 -19.23
CA PHE A 448 -24.72 -19.07 -18.38
C PHE A 448 -24.49 -20.23 -17.41
N GLU A 449 -25.52 -20.67 -16.68
CA GLU A 449 -25.43 -21.82 -15.77
C GLU A 449 -25.09 -23.12 -16.51
N ALA A 450 -25.73 -23.36 -17.66
CA ALA A 450 -25.43 -24.54 -18.47
C ALA A 450 -23.97 -24.55 -18.97
N ILE A 451 -23.44 -23.40 -19.39
CA ILE A 451 -22.03 -23.27 -19.79
C ILE A 451 -21.12 -23.51 -18.58
N ALA A 452 -21.45 -22.94 -17.42
CA ALA A 452 -20.68 -23.13 -16.19
C ALA A 452 -20.62 -24.60 -15.76
N ASP A 453 -21.75 -25.32 -15.82
CA ASP A 453 -21.81 -26.75 -15.53
C ASP A 453 -20.95 -27.57 -16.48
N VAL A 454 -21.03 -27.28 -17.78
CA VAL A 454 -20.21 -27.96 -18.81
C VAL A 454 -18.72 -27.72 -18.56
N VAL A 455 -18.32 -26.48 -18.26
CA VAL A 455 -16.93 -26.15 -17.91
C VAL A 455 -16.49 -26.92 -16.65
N GLY A 456 -17.35 -27.04 -15.65
CA GLY A 456 -17.09 -27.83 -14.44
C GLY A 456 -16.87 -29.33 -14.73
N PHE A 457 -17.65 -29.90 -15.65
CA PHE A 457 -17.47 -31.29 -16.07
C PHE A 457 -16.17 -31.50 -16.86
N ILE A 458 -15.81 -30.56 -17.75
CA ILE A 458 -14.54 -30.60 -18.49
C ILE A 458 -13.36 -30.52 -17.52
N ALA A 459 -13.41 -29.63 -16.53
CA ALA A 459 -12.37 -29.51 -15.51
C ALA A 459 -12.20 -30.79 -14.65
N SER A 460 -13.27 -31.60 -14.55
CA SER A 460 -13.27 -32.89 -13.85
C SER A 460 -12.89 -34.09 -14.74
N ASP A 461 -12.36 -33.84 -15.94
CA ASP A 461 -12.00 -34.84 -16.96
C ASP A 461 -13.15 -35.81 -17.31
N ARG A 462 -14.40 -35.35 -17.17
CA ARG A 462 -15.58 -36.12 -17.57
C ARG A 462 -15.82 -35.94 -19.05
N ARG A 463 -15.75 -37.03 -19.81
CA ARG A 463 -16.07 -37.00 -21.24
C ARG A 463 -17.58 -36.94 -21.43
N PRO A 464 -18.09 -36.06 -22.32
CA PRO A 464 -19.50 -36.06 -22.65
C PRO A 464 -19.87 -37.42 -23.28
N PRO A 465 -21.02 -38.00 -22.88
CA PRO A 465 -21.49 -39.24 -23.46
C PRO A 465 -21.83 -39.02 -24.94
N ASP A 466 -21.59 -40.04 -25.77
CA ASP A 466 -21.99 -40.04 -27.18
C ASP A 466 -23.49 -40.33 -27.26
N LEU A 467 -24.28 -39.26 -27.18
CA LEU A 467 -25.74 -39.30 -27.24
C LEU A 467 -26.22 -38.63 -28.53
N GLU A 468 -27.21 -39.24 -29.17
CA GLU A 468 -27.94 -38.61 -30.27
C GLU A 468 -28.58 -37.32 -29.77
N ARG A 469 -28.35 -36.23 -30.52
CA ARG A 469 -28.79 -34.88 -30.13
C ARG A 469 -30.23 -34.57 -30.54
N GLU A 470 -30.86 -35.46 -31.30
CA GLU A 470 -32.24 -35.30 -31.75
C GLU A 470 -33.21 -35.30 -30.56
N GLY A 471 -34.17 -34.38 -30.56
CA GLY A 471 -35.19 -34.27 -29.50
C GLY A 471 -34.72 -33.62 -28.19
N LEU A 472 -33.41 -33.34 -27.99
CA LEU A 472 -32.91 -32.66 -26.79
C LEU A 472 -33.40 -31.20 -26.66
N GLY A 473 -33.81 -30.59 -27.77
CA GLY A 473 -34.41 -29.24 -27.79
C GLY A 473 -35.73 -29.16 -27.02
N GLU A 474 -36.51 -30.25 -27.02
CA GLU A 474 -37.85 -30.34 -26.42
C GLU A 474 -37.83 -30.82 -24.95
N LEU A 475 -36.64 -30.92 -24.35
CA LEU A 475 -36.51 -31.30 -22.95
C LEU A 475 -36.97 -30.16 -22.04
N ASP A 476 -38.18 -30.30 -21.52
CA ASP A 476 -38.68 -29.50 -20.40
C ASP A 476 -38.10 -29.97 -19.05
N VAL A 477 -38.34 -29.17 -18.02
CA VAL A 477 -37.86 -29.44 -16.64
C VAL A 477 -38.35 -30.80 -16.11
N GLU A 478 -39.60 -31.17 -16.39
CA GLU A 478 -40.19 -32.40 -15.86
C GLU A 478 -39.60 -33.65 -16.50
N ARG A 479 -39.42 -33.61 -17.83
CA ARG A 479 -38.84 -34.69 -18.61
C ARG A 479 -37.36 -34.85 -18.31
N ARG A 480 -36.63 -33.74 -18.13
CA ARG A 480 -35.24 -33.76 -17.64
C ARG A 480 -35.14 -34.45 -16.28
N ARG A 481 -35.94 -34.03 -15.29
CA ARG A 481 -35.93 -34.64 -13.94
C ARG A 481 -36.34 -36.11 -13.93
N ARG A 482 -37.16 -36.54 -14.89
CA ARG A 482 -37.50 -37.96 -15.07
C ARG A 482 -36.29 -38.73 -15.58
N ILE A 483 -35.65 -38.24 -16.64
CA ILE A 483 -34.44 -38.85 -17.21
C ILE A 483 -33.30 -38.91 -16.18
N GLU A 484 -33.08 -37.84 -15.40
CA GLU A 484 -32.06 -37.84 -14.35
C GLU A 484 -32.32 -38.90 -13.28
N ARG A 485 -33.58 -39.09 -12.88
CA ARG A 485 -33.97 -40.18 -11.96
C ARG A 485 -33.76 -41.55 -12.57
N ASP A 486 -34.17 -41.75 -13.83
CA ASP A 486 -34.00 -43.03 -14.52
C ASP A 486 -32.51 -43.38 -14.69
N ILE A 487 -31.66 -42.39 -15.01
CA ILE A 487 -30.20 -42.56 -15.10
C ILE A 487 -29.61 -42.87 -13.72
N ALA A 488 -30.04 -42.17 -12.66
CA ALA A 488 -29.58 -42.44 -11.30
C ALA A 488 -29.95 -43.87 -10.85
N SER A 489 -31.19 -44.28 -11.09
CA SER A 489 -31.64 -45.66 -10.81
C SER A 489 -30.86 -46.69 -11.63
N LEU A 490 -30.57 -46.41 -12.91
CA LEU A 490 -29.73 -47.28 -13.73
C LEU A 490 -28.30 -47.36 -13.18
N ALA A 491 -27.72 -46.25 -12.73
CA ALA A 491 -26.38 -46.22 -12.15
C ALA A 491 -26.31 -47.02 -10.84
N GLU A 492 -27.33 -46.91 -9.98
CA GLU A 492 -27.44 -47.72 -8.75
C GLU A 492 -27.55 -49.22 -9.07
N LEU A 493 -28.38 -49.58 -10.05
CA LEU A 493 -28.52 -50.97 -10.50
C LEU A 493 -27.21 -51.50 -11.08
N LEU A 494 -26.51 -50.72 -11.91
CA LEU A 494 -25.21 -51.11 -12.46
C LEU A 494 -24.12 -51.23 -11.39
N ALA A 495 -24.16 -50.41 -10.34
CA ALA A 495 -23.25 -50.54 -9.21
C ALA A 495 -23.47 -51.85 -8.42
N ALA A 496 -24.73 -52.29 -8.29
CA ALA A 496 -25.08 -53.54 -7.62
C ALA A 496 -24.83 -54.80 -8.47
N THR A 497 -25.02 -54.71 -9.78
CA THR A 497 -25.03 -55.87 -10.69
C THR A 497 -23.79 -56.00 -11.57
N GLY A 498 -22.94 -54.96 -11.63
CA GLY A 498 -21.74 -54.92 -12.47
C GLY A 498 -22.03 -54.62 -13.94
N PRO A 499 -20.99 -54.62 -14.81
CA PRO A 499 -21.14 -54.33 -16.24
C PRO A 499 -22.06 -55.34 -16.93
N ARG A 500 -22.93 -54.88 -17.84
CA ARG A 500 -23.87 -55.74 -18.58
C ARG A 500 -23.19 -56.94 -19.29
N SER A 501 -21.95 -56.80 -19.73
CA SER A 501 -21.18 -57.87 -20.38
C SER A 501 -20.73 -58.98 -19.43
N GLN A 502 -20.69 -58.72 -18.12
CA GLN A 502 -20.29 -59.66 -17.08
C GLN A 502 -21.49 -60.17 -16.27
N HIS A 503 -22.69 -59.66 -16.57
CA HIS A 503 -23.89 -60.05 -15.85
C HIS A 503 -24.25 -61.53 -16.13
N PRO A 504 -24.53 -62.36 -15.11
CA PRO A 504 -24.83 -63.79 -15.29
C PRO A 504 -26.01 -64.08 -16.26
N PHE A 505 -26.93 -63.11 -16.38
CA PHE A 505 -28.09 -63.19 -17.27
C PHE A 505 -27.93 -62.33 -18.55
N ALA A 506 -26.71 -61.94 -18.90
CA ALA A 506 -26.43 -61.18 -20.13
C ALA A 506 -26.89 -61.99 -21.36
N GLY A 507 -27.84 -61.44 -22.12
CA GLY A 507 -28.40 -62.11 -23.31
C GLY A 507 -29.67 -62.93 -23.06
N PHE A 508 -30.15 -62.99 -21.81
CA PHE A 508 -31.46 -63.57 -21.50
C PHE A 508 -32.57 -62.67 -22.06
N ARG A 509 -33.42 -63.22 -22.95
CA ARG A 509 -34.47 -62.47 -23.66
C ARG A 509 -35.89 -62.81 -23.21
N GLU A 510 -36.05 -63.85 -22.38
CA GLU A 510 -37.33 -64.25 -21.81
C GLU A 510 -37.60 -63.45 -20.52
N LEU A 511 -38.25 -62.30 -20.64
CA LEU A 511 -38.61 -61.46 -19.49
C LEU A 511 -39.87 -61.93 -18.75
N ASP A 512 -40.61 -62.90 -19.31
CA ASP A 512 -41.86 -63.46 -18.77
C ASP A 512 -41.72 -64.97 -18.55
N LEU A 513 -41.07 -65.38 -17.46
CA LEU A 513 -41.01 -66.79 -17.05
C LEU A 513 -42.30 -67.17 -16.31
N GLN A 514 -43.15 -67.99 -16.94
CA GLN A 514 -44.30 -68.56 -16.25
C GLN A 514 -43.86 -69.50 -15.10
N PRO A 515 -44.66 -69.67 -14.02
CA PRO A 515 -44.27 -70.46 -12.86
C PRO A 515 -43.82 -71.90 -13.17
N VAL A 516 -44.42 -72.52 -14.19
CA VAL A 516 -44.06 -73.87 -14.66
C VAL A 516 -42.69 -73.90 -15.34
N ALA A 517 -42.27 -72.82 -16.00
CA ALA A 517 -40.96 -72.68 -16.61
C ALA A 517 -39.86 -72.49 -15.54
N LEU A 518 -40.16 -71.72 -14.48
CA LEU A 518 -39.28 -71.56 -13.31
C LEU A 518 -38.99 -72.91 -12.63
N GLN A 519 -40.02 -73.72 -12.41
CA GLN A 519 -39.84 -75.02 -11.74
C GLN A 519 -39.08 -76.06 -12.61
N ARG A 520 -39.14 -75.92 -13.93
CA ARG A 520 -38.31 -76.70 -14.86
C ARG A 520 -36.87 -76.19 -14.88
N LEU A 521 -36.68 -74.88 -14.78
CA LEU A 521 -35.36 -74.24 -14.71
C LEU A 521 -34.63 -74.65 -13.44
N ASP A 522 -35.30 -74.69 -12.28
CA ASP A 522 -34.71 -75.15 -11.02
C ASP A 522 -34.18 -76.58 -11.12
N ASN A 523 -34.97 -77.49 -11.70
CA ASN A 523 -34.54 -78.87 -11.91
C ASN A 523 -33.37 -78.96 -12.89
N ALA A 524 -33.36 -78.15 -13.96
CA ALA A 524 -32.28 -78.11 -14.92
C ALA A 524 -30.98 -77.53 -14.32
N LEU A 525 -31.09 -76.49 -13.49
CA LEU A 525 -29.98 -75.88 -12.77
C LEU A 525 -29.41 -76.84 -11.72
N ALA A 526 -30.26 -77.54 -10.97
CA ALA A 526 -29.82 -78.55 -10.01
C ALA A 526 -29.05 -79.70 -10.70
N LEU A 527 -29.53 -80.15 -11.87
CA LEU A 527 -28.82 -81.14 -12.68
C LEU A 527 -27.48 -80.62 -13.23
N ALA A 528 -27.45 -79.37 -13.71
CA ALA A 528 -26.22 -78.76 -14.21
C ALA A 528 -25.17 -78.56 -13.10
N ILE A 529 -25.59 -78.15 -11.89
CA ILE A 529 -24.72 -78.02 -10.72
C ILE A 529 -24.14 -79.40 -10.34
N ASN A 530 -24.98 -80.44 -10.29
CA ASN A 530 -24.51 -81.80 -9.98
C ASN A 530 -23.51 -82.30 -11.04
N ALA A 531 -23.76 -82.05 -12.33
CA ALA A 531 -22.83 -82.41 -13.40
C ALA A 531 -21.49 -81.65 -13.30
N LEU A 532 -21.52 -80.39 -12.88
CA LEU A 532 -20.32 -79.57 -12.63
C LEU A 532 -19.54 -80.05 -11.39
N ASP A 533 -20.22 -80.45 -10.32
CA ASP A 533 -19.61 -81.04 -9.14
C ASP A 533 -18.98 -82.41 -9.45
N ASP A 534 -19.61 -83.23 -10.29
CA ASP A 534 -19.04 -84.48 -10.81
C ASP A 534 -17.83 -84.23 -11.71
N ALA A 535 -17.89 -83.26 -12.63
CA ALA A 535 -16.75 -82.89 -13.46
C ALA A 535 -15.58 -82.34 -12.62
N SER A 536 -15.87 -81.54 -11.60
CA SER A 536 -14.87 -80.98 -10.69
C SER A 536 -14.25 -82.03 -9.77
N SER A 537 -15.04 -82.97 -9.26
CA SER A 537 -14.53 -84.09 -8.45
C SER A 537 -13.69 -85.05 -9.30
N THR A 538 -14.09 -85.31 -10.55
CA THR A 538 -13.32 -86.11 -11.53
C THR A 538 -12.01 -85.40 -11.89
N SER A 539 -12.03 -84.08 -12.10
CA SER A 539 -10.81 -83.28 -12.37
C SER A 539 -9.86 -83.27 -11.16
N ARG A 540 -10.38 -83.14 -9.94
CA ARG A 540 -9.56 -83.25 -8.70
C ARG A 540 -9.01 -84.65 -8.47
N ALA A 541 -9.74 -85.70 -8.82
CA ALA A 541 -9.26 -87.08 -8.76
C ALA A 541 -8.14 -87.32 -9.79
N PHE A 542 -8.30 -86.78 -11.00
CA PHE A 542 -7.29 -86.80 -12.07
C PHE A 542 -6.01 -86.03 -11.67
N ALA A 543 -6.15 -84.89 -10.98
CA ALA A 543 -5.01 -84.12 -10.47
C ALA A 543 -4.26 -84.79 -9.29
N ARG A 544 -4.94 -85.64 -8.49
CA ARG A 544 -4.32 -86.37 -7.37
C ARG A 544 -3.54 -87.62 -7.80
N GLY A 545 -3.82 -88.18 -8.98
CA GLY A 545 -3.16 -89.39 -9.52
C GLY A 545 -1.82 -89.17 -10.23
N ARG A 546 -1.32 -87.93 -10.33
CA ARG A 546 -0.02 -87.59 -10.95
C ARG A 546 1.12 -87.48 -9.92
N SER A 547 2.31 -87.96 -10.30
CA SER A 547 3.56 -87.90 -9.53
C SER A 547 4.06 -86.45 -9.36
N HIS A 548 4.90 -86.24 -8.33
CA HIS A 548 5.28 -84.92 -7.80
C HIS A 548 6.00 -83.97 -8.79
N GLU A 549 6.43 -84.45 -9.96
CA GLU A 549 7.13 -83.63 -10.97
C GLU A 549 6.20 -82.97 -12.02
N GLU A 550 4.91 -83.30 -12.07
CA GLU A 550 3.94 -82.63 -12.98
C GLU A 550 3.02 -81.61 -12.27
N ARG A 551 3.23 -81.34 -10.97
CA ARG A 551 2.34 -80.49 -10.17
C ARG A 551 2.54 -78.98 -10.32
N GLU A 552 3.71 -78.52 -10.78
CA GLU A 552 4.02 -77.08 -10.86
C GLU A 552 3.56 -76.42 -12.19
N SER A 553 3.18 -77.18 -13.21
CA SER A 553 2.70 -76.62 -14.49
C SER A 553 1.17 -76.56 -14.64
N SER A 554 0.41 -77.16 -13.72
CA SER A 554 -1.06 -77.33 -13.87
C SER A 554 -1.89 -76.57 -12.85
N THR A 555 -1.28 -75.96 -11.84
CA THR A 555 -2.01 -75.23 -10.79
C THR A 555 -2.52 -73.85 -11.26
N ASP A 556 -1.88 -73.20 -12.24
CA ASP A 556 -2.26 -71.85 -12.71
C ASP A 556 -3.43 -71.81 -13.69
N GLU A 557 -3.83 -72.93 -14.31
CA GLU A 557 -4.88 -72.93 -15.34
C GLU A 557 -6.29 -73.29 -14.79
N TRP A 558 -6.37 -73.84 -13.57
CA TRP A 558 -7.63 -74.37 -13.01
C TRP A 558 -8.20 -73.56 -11.83
N LEU A 559 -7.40 -72.70 -11.20
CA LEU A 559 -7.87 -71.81 -10.12
C LEU A 559 -8.94 -70.79 -10.55
N PRO A 560 -8.85 -70.11 -11.72
CA PRO A 560 -9.85 -69.13 -12.16
C PRO A 560 -11.22 -69.75 -12.47
N ARG A 561 -11.26 -71.03 -12.88
CA ARG A 561 -12.51 -71.73 -13.21
C ARG A 561 -13.26 -72.23 -11.97
N ALA A 562 -12.56 -72.42 -10.85
CA ALA A 562 -13.20 -72.79 -9.58
C ALA A 562 -13.96 -71.59 -8.95
N GLU A 563 -13.45 -70.37 -9.12
CA GLU A 563 -14.11 -69.12 -8.67
C GLU A 563 -15.41 -68.86 -9.43
N SER A 564 -15.42 -69.07 -10.75
CA SER A 564 -16.63 -68.93 -11.58
C SER A 564 -17.77 -69.90 -11.18
N VAL A 565 -17.45 -71.09 -10.64
CA VAL A 565 -18.43 -72.05 -10.11
C VAL A 565 -18.92 -71.64 -8.71
N ALA A 566 -18.08 -70.95 -7.92
CA ALA A 566 -18.48 -70.39 -6.63
C ALA A 566 -19.47 -69.22 -6.80
N ASP A 567 -19.27 -68.37 -7.81
CA ASP A 567 -20.19 -67.27 -8.17
C ASP A 567 -21.55 -67.76 -8.66
N LEU A 568 -21.57 -68.85 -9.44
CA LEU A 568 -22.81 -69.55 -9.83
C LEU A 568 -23.55 -70.15 -8.62
N ARG A 569 -22.82 -70.69 -7.63
CA ARG A 569 -23.39 -71.17 -6.36
C ARG A 569 -24.00 -70.04 -5.51
N GLN A 570 -23.35 -68.87 -5.49
CA GLN A 570 -23.82 -67.71 -4.73
C GLN A 570 -25.08 -67.10 -5.38
N SER A 571 -25.14 -67.10 -6.71
CA SER A 571 -26.31 -66.65 -7.49
C SER A 571 -27.50 -67.60 -7.35
N ALA A 572 -27.27 -68.92 -7.29
CA ALA A 572 -28.35 -69.91 -7.11
C ALA A 572 -28.93 -69.91 -5.68
N ARG A 573 -28.14 -69.57 -4.65
CA ARG A 573 -28.64 -69.43 -3.27
C ARG A 573 -29.56 -68.22 -3.06
N PHE A 574 -29.48 -67.21 -3.90
CA PHE A 574 -30.34 -66.01 -3.83
C PHE A 574 -31.75 -66.21 -4.41
N LEU A 575 -31.99 -67.34 -5.09
CA LEU A 575 -33.28 -67.68 -5.70
C LEU A 575 -34.10 -68.70 -4.89
N GLY A 576 -33.65 -69.07 -3.68
CA GLY A 576 -34.36 -69.94 -2.74
C GLY A 576 -35.14 -69.19 -1.67
#